data_AF-A0A498L625-F1
#
_entry.id   AF-A0A498L625-F1
#
_cell.length_a   1.000
_cell.length_b   1.000
_cell.length_c   1.000
_cell.angle_alpha   90.00
_cell.angle_beta   90.00
_cell.angle_gamma   90.00
#
_symmetry.space_group_name_H-M   'P 1'
#
loop_
_entity.id
_entity.type
_entity.pdbx_description
1 polymer ?
#
loop_
_entity_poly.entity_id
_entity_poly.type
_entity_poly.pdbx_seq_one_letter_code
_entity_poly.pdbx_strand_id
1 'polypeptide(L)'
;MSKRKQPNLSQFGFTKQTKRSDDSAPATTSLPVLPPPPPLKVAASDSTSTEDSETLAPETTAATCSGPGDHATPFNWTTKQWSEWRIRNTWLYSKNQKLGCTVCMETKSLLLAERATGVHLSEEWMNGEVSSESQNNLRKKIYKHRDSLAHKRAVEISEMKEKDVLPNKVLEVNANLMQETATSFRSAYMVAKEKMAYRKLPAVMSLQKLNGANVGNVHKSDHACAEIIRHIASEMRAKLVSKVKELGS
;
A
#
# COMPACT_ATOMS: atom_id res chain seq x y z
N MET A 1 36.77 -38.76 -59.03
CA MET A 1 35.31 -38.93 -58.99
C MET A 1 34.96 -40.07 -58.02
N SER A 2 34.30 -39.77 -56.89
CA SER A 2 33.31 -40.67 -56.23
C SER A 2 32.87 -40.07 -54.90
N LYS A 3 31.58 -39.68 -54.84
CA LYS A 3 30.86 -39.24 -53.64
C LYS A 3 30.42 -40.45 -52.82
N ARG A 4 30.60 -40.45 -51.50
CA ARG A 4 29.75 -41.20 -50.53
C ARG A 4 29.69 -40.39 -49.23
N LYS A 5 28.63 -39.62 -48.99
CA LYS A 5 27.29 -39.95 -48.46
C LYS A 5 27.33 -40.18 -46.94
N GLN A 6 26.81 -39.20 -46.20
CA GLN A 6 26.65 -39.23 -44.74
C GLN A 6 25.52 -40.20 -44.33
N PRO A 7 25.62 -40.86 -43.16
CA PRO A 7 24.50 -41.59 -42.58
C PRO A 7 23.63 -40.69 -41.68
N ASN A 8 22.34 -40.71 -41.99
CA ASN A 8 21.21 -40.25 -41.20
C ASN A 8 20.93 -41.26 -40.07
N LEU A 9 20.92 -40.82 -38.81
CA LEU A 9 20.45 -41.61 -37.67
C LEU A 9 19.11 -41.05 -37.15
N SER A 10 18.03 -41.36 -37.87
CA SER A 10 16.67 -41.32 -37.33
C SER A 10 16.29 -42.73 -36.86
N GLN A 11 16.70 -43.10 -35.64
CA GLN A 11 16.21 -44.31 -34.97
C GLN A 11 16.34 -44.13 -33.45
N PHE A 12 15.34 -43.49 -32.85
CA PHE A 12 15.03 -43.70 -31.43
C PHE A 12 13.53 -43.98 -31.34
N GLY A 13 13.21 -45.28 -31.24
CA GLY A 13 11.88 -45.75 -30.91
C GLY A 13 11.57 -45.43 -29.45
N PHE A 14 10.54 -44.62 -29.23
CA PHE A 14 9.94 -44.44 -27.92
C PHE A 14 9.04 -45.63 -27.60
N THR A 15 9.52 -46.53 -26.76
CA THR A 15 8.67 -47.54 -26.10
C THR A 15 7.88 -46.87 -24.97
N LYS A 16 6.55 -47.01 -25.04
CA LYS A 16 5.60 -46.67 -23.96
C LYS A 16 5.96 -47.46 -22.70
N GLN A 17 6.17 -46.77 -21.57
CA GLN A 17 6.04 -47.37 -20.25
C GLN A 17 4.76 -46.90 -19.57
N THR A 18 4.03 -47.90 -19.10
CA THR A 18 2.73 -47.90 -18.45
C THR A 18 2.82 -47.49 -16.98
N LYS A 19 1.78 -46.76 -16.54
CA LYS A 19 1.27 -46.59 -15.16
C LYS A 19 1.79 -47.60 -14.14
N ARG A 20 2.41 -47.09 -13.07
CA ARG A 20 2.30 -47.66 -11.72
C ARG A 20 1.73 -46.58 -10.80
N SER A 21 0.62 -46.94 -10.18
CA SER A 21 -0.07 -46.25 -9.11
C SER A 21 0.62 -46.59 -7.79
N ASP A 22 1.20 -45.59 -7.13
CA ASP A 22 1.53 -45.70 -5.71
C ASP A 22 0.62 -44.73 -4.95
N ASP A 23 -0.34 -45.33 -4.26
CA ASP A 23 -1.13 -44.73 -3.18
C ASP A 23 -0.19 -44.45 -2.00
N SER A 24 -0.02 -43.18 -1.65
CA SER A 24 0.50 -42.78 -0.35
C SER A 24 -0.18 -41.50 0.06
N ALA A 25 -1.18 -41.65 0.93
CA ALA A 25 -1.92 -40.57 1.54
C ALA A 25 -1.00 -39.67 2.38
N PRO A 26 -1.14 -38.33 2.30
CA PRO A 26 -0.42 -37.43 3.20
C PRO A 26 -1.08 -37.40 4.58
N ALA A 27 -0.27 -37.63 5.61
CA ALA A 27 -0.66 -37.43 7.00
C ALA A 27 -1.07 -35.97 7.23
N THR A 28 -2.35 -35.74 7.54
CA THR A 28 -2.91 -34.47 7.98
C THR A 28 -2.46 -34.19 9.41
N THR A 29 -1.41 -33.39 9.58
CA THR A 29 -1.10 -32.76 10.87
C THR A 29 -2.04 -31.58 11.05
N SER A 30 -3.08 -31.77 11.87
CA SER A 30 -3.99 -30.73 12.33
C SER A 30 -3.27 -29.79 13.31
N LEU A 31 -3.16 -28.52 12.93
CA LEU A 31 -2.74 -27.44 13.84
C LEU A 31 -3.92 -27.07 14.76
N PRO A 32 -3.68 -26.81 16.07
CA PRO A 32 -4.74 -26.40 16.98
C PRO A 32 -5.20 -24.97 16.69
N VAL A 33 -6.52 -24.81 16.51
CA VAL A 33 -7.22 -23.53 16.34
C VAL A 33 -7.29 -22.82 17.69
N LEU A 34 -6.71 -21.62 17.78
CA LEU A 34 -6.90 -20.71 18.92
C LEU A 34 -8.28 -20.02 18.81
N PRO A 35 -9.10 -20.00 19.89
CA PRO A 35 -10.38 -19.32 19.87
C PRO A 35 -10.22 -17.78 19.92
N PRO A 36 -11.13 -17.02 19.29
CA PRO A 36 -11.10 -15.56 19.30
C PRO A 36 -11.51 -14.99 20.68
N PRO A 37 -10.92 -13.85 21.10
CA PRO A 37 -11.28 -13.21 22.37
C PRO A 37 -12.68 -12.58 22.33
N PRO A 38 -13.41 -12.58 23.46
CA PRO A 38 -14.77 -12.07 23.56
C PRO A 38 -14.84 -10.52 23.52
N PRO A 39 -15.96 -9.94 23.05
CA PRO A 39 -16.12 -8.50 22.95
C PRO A 39 -16.33 -7.84 24.31
N LEU A 40 -15.64 -6.71 24.53
CA LEU A 40 -15.77 -5.82 25.67
C LEU A 40 -17.15 -5.15 25.68
N LYS A 41 -17.91 -5.38 26.75
CA LYS A 41 -19.11 -4.62 27.10
C LYS A 41 -18.68 -3.27 27.68
N VAL A 42 -19.13 -2.17 27.09
CA VAL A 42 -19.13 -0.86 27.75
C VAL A 42 -20.56 -0.51 28.13
N ALA A 43 -20.72 -0.29 29.43
CA ALA A 43 -21.96 -0.04 30.11
C ALA A 43 -22.55 1.32 29.76
N ALA A 44 -23.88 1.35 29.71
CA ALA A 44 -24.68 2.56 29.81
C ALA A 44 -24.42 3.26 31.15
N SER A 45 -24.35 4.59 31.13
CA SER A 45 -24.68 5.40 32.29
C SER A 45 -25.65 6.49 31.85
N ASP A 46 -26.78 6.43 32.54
CA ASP A 46 -27.93 7.30 32.56
C ASP A 46 -27.59 8.62 33.27
N SER A 47 -28.21 9.71 32.85
CA SER A 47 -28.40 10.93 33.65
C SER A 47 -29.56 11.71 33.06
N THR A 48 -30.69 11.50 33.70
CA THR A 48 -31.98 12.18 33.56
C THR A 48 -31.90 13.59 34.18
N SER A 49 -32.52 14.58 33.52
CA SER A 49 -33.15 15.73 34.21
C SER A 49 -34.21 16.37 33.31
N THR A 50 -35.45 16.23 33.77
CA THR A 50 -36.70 16.98 33.56
C THR A 50 -36.51 18.51 33.72
N GLU A 51 -37.36 19.46 33.31
CA GLU A 51 -38.77 19.53 32.89
C GLU A 51 -39.01 20.94 32.25
N ASP A 52 -39.95 20.97 31.30
CA ASP A 52 -40.97 21.98 30.96
C ASP A 52 -40.76 23.50 31.11
N SER A 53 -40.99 24.22 29.99
CA SER A 53 -41.93 25.35 29.98
C SER A 53 -42.44 25.68 28.58
N GLU A 54 -43.75 25.89 28.57
CA GLU A 54 -44.68 26.07 27.46
C GLU A 54 -44.60 27.49 26.84
N THR A 55 -45.34 27.68 25.75
CA THR A 55 -46.07 28.93 25.42
C THR A 55 -45.58 29.76 24.21
N LEU A 56 -46.36 29.59 23.13
CA LEU A 56 -46.89 30.56 22.16
C LEU A 56 -46.06 31.03 20.94
N ALA A 57 -46.58 30.68 19.76
CA ALA A 57 -46.50 31.47 18.53
C ALA A 57 -47.35 32.76 18.67
N PRO A 58 -47.12 33.82 17.87
CA PRO A 58 -47.68 33.84 16.51
C PRO A 58 -46.84 34.57 15.42
N GLU A 59 -47.12 34.15 14.19
CA GLU A 59 -47.27 34.89 12.92
C GLU A 59 -46.31 36.02 12.46
N THR A 60 -45.79 35.78 11.24
CA THR A 60 -45.71 36.68 10.07
C THR A 60 -44.88 37.95 10.15
N THR A 61 -43.79 38.00 9.37
CA THR A 61 -43.58 39.00 8.29
C THR A 61 -42.28 38.73 7.54
N ALA A 62 -42.32 38.98 6.23
CA ALA A 62 -41.20 38.84 5.31
C ALA A 62 -40.08 39.86 5.60
N ALA A 63 -38.83 39.41 5.56
CA ALA A 63 -37.68 40.29 5.36
C ALA A 63 -36.54 39.54 4.67
N THR A 64 -36.31 39.87 3.41
CA THR A 64 -35.07 39.63 2.69
C THR A 64 -33.95 40.40 3.39
N CYS A 65 -32.89 39.68 3.81
CA CYS A 65 -31.65 40.30 4.28
C CYS A 65 -30.48 39.62 3.58
N SER A 66 -30.10 40.11 2.41
CA SER A 66 -28.82 39.81 1.80
C SER A 66 -27.72 40.53 2.60
N GLY A 67 -26.94 39.76 3.36
CA GLY A 67 -25.70 40.19 4.03
C GLY A 67 -24.50 39.41 3.48
N PRO A 68 -23.32 40.04 3.35
CA PRO A 68 -22.17 39.49 2.63
C PRO A 68 -21.36 38.57 3.56
N GLY A 69 -21.41 37.25 3.34
CA GLY A 69 -20.59 36.29 4.08
C GLY A 69 -21.03 34.82 4.04
N ASP A 70 -22.24 34.53 3.56
CA ASP A 70 -22.80 33.16 3.62
C ASP A 70 -22.48 32.33 2.37
N HIS A 71 -21.20 32.00 2.19
CA HIS A 71 -20.75 31.00 1.21
C HIS A 71 -20.38 29.65 1.84
N ALA A 72 -20.40 29.55 3.18
CA ALA A 72 -19.98 28.38 3.94
C ALA A 72 -21.09 27.32 4.11
N THR A 73 -22.35 27.69 3.89
CA THR A 73 -23.53 26.82 4.07
C THR A 73 -24.25 26.61 2.74
N PRO A 74 -24.77 25.41 2.46
CA PRO A 74 -25.58 25.15 1.26
C PRO A 74 -26.86 25.99 1.21
N PHE A 75 -27.31 26.35 0.01
CA PHE A 75 -28.42 27.29 -0.26
C PHE A 75 -29.69 27.03 0.55
N ASN A 76 -30.02 25.76 0.81
CA ASN A 76 -31.25 25.36 1.47
C ASN A 76 -31.05 24.81 2.89
N TRP A 77 -29.91 25.05 3.56
CA TRP A 77 -29.60 24.46 4.87
C TRP A 77 -29.31 25.52 5.94
N THR A 78 -29.76 25.28 7.17
CA THR A 78 -29.38 26.09 8.32
C THR A 78 -27.93 25.79 8.74
N THR A 79 -27.22 26.79 9.25
CA THR A 79 -25.83 26.66 9.73
C THR A 79 -25.63 25.51 10.73
N LYS A 80 -26.57 25.33 11.67
CA LYS A 80 -26.56 24.21 12.64
C LYS A 80 -26.73 22.84 11.98
N GLN A 81 -27.64 22.73 11.01
CA GLN A 81 -27.87 21.49 10.27
C GLN A 81 -26.65 21.10 9.44
N TRP A 82 -25.99 22.10 8.83
CA TRP A 82 -24.78 21.91 8.05
C TRP A 82 -23.60 21.45 8.90
N SER A 83 -23.39 22.04 10.09
CA SER A 83 -22.30 21.60 10.98
C SER A 83 -22.43 20.14 11.40
N GLU A 84 -23.62 19.70 11.82
CA GLU A 84 -23.85 18.30 12.22
C GLU A 84 -23.66 17.32 11.08
N TRP A 85 -24.01 17.72 9.86
CA TRP A 85 -23.85 16.90 8.67
C TRP A 85 -22.41 16.83 8.18
N ARG A 86 -21.66 17.93 8.29
CA ARG A 86 -20.24 18.00 7.93
C ARG A 86 -19.39 17.14 8.86
N ILE A 87 -19.73 17.10 10.15
CA ILE A 87 -19.06 16.21 11.12
C ILE A 87 -19.27 14.74 10.73
N ARG A 88 -20.47 14.36 10.31
CA ARG A 88 -20.77 12.98 9.88
C ARG A 88 -20.23 12.63 8.49
N ASN A 89 -20.07 13.62 7.61
CA ASN A 89 -19.61 13.45 6.24
C ASN A 89 -18.40 14.35 6.00
N THR A 90 -17.25 13.94 6.55
CA THR A 90 -15.99 14.70 6.48
C THR A 90 -15.49 14.94 5.05
N TRP A 91 -15.93 14.13 4.09
CA TRP A 91 -15.63 14.24 2.67
C TRP A 91 -16.47 15.28 1.93
N LEU A 92 -17.50 15.86 2.56
CA LEU A 92 -18.42 16.81 1.93
C LEU A 92 -18.01 18.25 2.29
N TYR A 93 -17.93 19.13 1.29
CA TYR A 93 -17.67 20.55 1.48
C TYR A 93 -18.72 21.41 0.78
N SER A 94 -18.85 22.67 1.20
CA SER A 94 -19.71 23.65 0.55
C SER A 94 -18.88 24.78 -0.04
N LYS A 95 -19.20 25.17 -1.26
CA LYS A 95 -18.62 26.32 -1.97
C LYS A 95 -19.73 27.04 -2.70
N ASN A 96 -19.82 28.36 -2.53
CA ASN A 96 -20.83 29.20 -3.20
C ASN A 96 -22.27 28.67 -3.00
N GLN A 97 -22.60 28.22 -1.79
CA GLN A 97 -23.91 27.64 -1.44
C GLN A 97 -24.27 26.34 -2.19
N LYS A 98 -23.30 25.71 -2.84
CA LYS A 98 -23.39 24.41 -3.51
C LYS A 98 -22.51 23.39 -2.78
N LEU A 99 -22.70 22.11 -3.10
CA LEU A 99 -21.98 20.99 -2.48
C LEU A 99 -20.92 20.40 -3.42
N GLY A 100 -19.82 19.96 -2.82
CA GLY A 100 -18.75 19.21 -3.48
C GLY A 100 -18.21 18.10 -2.59
N CYS A 101 -17.45 17.20 -3.19
CA CYS A 101 -16.78 16.10 -2.51
C CYS A 101 -15.27 16.33 -2.54
N THR A 102 -14.63 16.44 -1.37
CA THR A 102 -13.18 16.69 -1.24
C THR A 102 -12.38 15.55 -1.84
N VAL A 103 -12.77 14.31 -1.56
CA VAL A 103 -12.13 13.12 -2.10
C VAL A 103 -12.19 13.13 -3.64
N CYS A 104 -13.36 13.34 -4.23
CA CYS A 104 -13.47 13.38 -5.69
C CYS A 104 -12.74 14.58 -6.32
N MET A 105 -12.66 15.71 -5.62
CA MET A 105 -11.89 16.89 -6.05
C MET A 105 -10.39 16.60 -6.06
N GLU A 106 -9.87 16.00 -5.00
CA GLU A 106 -8.44 15.68 -4.84
C GLU A 106 -7.99 14.57 -5.80
N THR A 107 -8.82 13.56 -6.01
CA THR A 107 -8.53 12.44 -6.92
C THR A 107 -8.77 12.78 -8.39
N LYS A 108 -9.28 13.99 -8.71
CA LYS A 108 -9.53 14.45 -10.09
C LYS A 108 -8.31 14.29 -10.98
N SER A 109 -7.13 14.75 -10.54
CA SER A 109 -5.90 14.68 -11.34
C SER A 109 -5.38 13.25 -11.53
N LEU A 110 -5.62 12.36 -10.55
CA LEU A 110 -5.16 10.98 -10.58
C LEU A 110 -6.03 10.09 -11.46
N LEU A 111 -7.35 10.25 -11.39
CA LEU A 111 -8.30 9.50 -12.22
C LEU A 111 -8.33 9.94 -13.68
N LEU A 112 -7.89 11.17 -13.98
CA LEU A 112 -7.71 11.62 -15.36
C LEU A 112 -6.62 10.82 -16.11
N ALA A 113 -5.62 10.30 -15.40
CA ALA A 113 -4.60 9.43 -15.94
C ALA A 113 -5.09 7.98 -16.13
N GLU A 114 -6.11 7.57 -15.36
CA GLU A 114 -6.63 6.20 -15.30
C GLU A 114 -7.94 6.02 -16.08
N ARG A 115 -8.11 6.74 -17.21
CA ARG A 115 -9.31 6.63 -18.08
C ARG A 115 -9.58 5.21 -18.61
N ALA A 116 -8.64 4.28 -18.45
CA ALA A 116 -8.76 2.89 -18.87
C ALA A 116 -9.76 2.07 -18.03
N THR A 117 -10.13 2.52 -16.82
CA THR A 117 -11.00 1.75 -15.91
C THR A 117 -12.50 1.94 -16.15
N GLY A 118 -12.89 2.85 -17.07
CA GLY A 118 -14.29 3.10 -17.44
C GLY A 118 -15.15 3.75 -16.35
N VAL A 119 -14.57 4.13 -15.21
CA VAL A 119 -15.27 4.78 -14.09
C VAL A 119 -15.00 6.29 -14.13
N HIS A 120 -16.02 7.08 -14.45
CA HIS A 120 -15.92 8.54 -14.53
C HIS A 120 -16.48 9.22 -13.26
N LEU A 121 -15.71 10.14 -12.67
CA LEU A 121 -16.20 11.00 -11.60
C LEU A 121 -17.09 12.10 -12.16
N SER A 122 -18.22 12.36 -11.52
CA SER A 122 -19.10 13.46 -11.92
C SER A 122 -18.45 14.81 -11.64
N GLU A 123 -18.37 15.65 -12.68
CA GLU A 123 -17.75 16.97 -12.63
C GLU A 123 -18.42 17.91 -11.62
N GLU A 124 -19.73 17.77 -11.42
CA GLU A 124 -20.49 18.55 -10.43
C GLU A 124 -19.93 18.34 -9.02
N TRP A 125 -19.57 17.10 -8.67
CA TRP A 125 -19.02 16.77 -7.34
C TRP A 125 -17.57 17.21 -7.20
N MET A 126 -16.80 17.20 -8.29
CA MET A 126 -15.40 17.63 -8.29
C MET A 126 -15.28 19.16 -8.19
N ASN A 127 -16.12 19.89 -8.90
CA ASN A 127 -16.07 21.36 -8.98
C ASN A 127 -16.90 22.03 -7.87
N GLY A 128 -17.72 21.26 -7.14
CA GLY A 128 -18.54 21.77 -6.05
C GLY A 128 -19.80 22.48 -6.52
N GLU A 129 -20.45 21.95 -7.56
CA GLU A 129 -21.59 22.58 -8.24
C GLU A 129 -22.93 21.88 -7.94
N VAL A 130 -22.94 20.89 -7.05
CA VAL A 130 -24.15 20.13 -6.73
C VAL A 130 -25.12 21.02 -5.95
N SER A 131 -26.29 21.26 -6.53
CA SER A 131 -27.38 21.99 -5.90
C SER A 131 -28.72 21.28 -6.13
N SER A 132 -29.68 21.60 -5.25
CA SER A 132 -31.08 21.21 -5.40
C SER A 132 -31.93 22.16 -4.57
N GLU A 133 -33.10 22.52 -5.10
CA GLU A 133 -34.08 23.38 -4.42
C GLU A 133 -34.67 22.69 -3.18
N SER A 134 -34.88 21.36 -3.23
CA SER A 134 -35.41 20.58 -2.10
C SER A 134 -34.30 19.89 -1.30
N GLN A 135 -34.34 20.04 0.03
CA GLN A 135 -33.41 19.36 0.94
C GLN A 135 -33.45 17.82 0.79
N ASN A 136 -34.64 17.25 0.60
CA ASN A 136 -34.81 15.80 0.45
C ASN A 136 -34.14 15.27 -0.82
N ASN A 137 -34.22 16.02 -1.92
CA ASN A 137 -33.56 15.67 -3.17
C ASN A 137 -32.04 15.81 -3.06
N LEU A 138 -31.55 16.84 -2.35
CA LEU A 138 -30.13 17.01 -2.08
C LEU A 138 -29.57 15.84 -1.27
N ARG A 139 -30.27 15.42 -0.22
CA ARG A 139 -29.89 14.24 0.59
C ARG A 139 -29.85 12.97 -0.26
N LYS A 140 -30.85 12.74 -1.11
CA LYS A 140 -30.86 11.60 -2.06
C LYS A 140 -29.66 11.65 -3.01
N LYS A 141 -29.30 12.82 -3.54
CA LYS A 141 -28.11 12.99 -4.40
C LYS A 141 -26.82 12.63 -3.64
N ILE A 142 -26.68 13.07 -2.39
CA ILE A 142 -25.51 12.76 -1.55
C ILE A 142 -25.37 11.25 -1.32
N TYR A 143 -26.45 10.55 -0.95
CA TYR A 143 -26.39 9.11 -0.74
C TYR A 143 -26.07 8.35 -2.03
N LYS A 144 -26.71 8.73 -3.15
CA LYS A 144 -26.39 8.14 -4.46
C LYS A 144 -24.92 8.32 -4.85
N HIS A 145 -24.35 9.49 -4.57
CA HIS A 145 -22.94 9.74 -4.80
C HIS A 145 -22.05 8.88 -3.90
N ARG A 146 -22.28 8.89 -2.58
CA ARG A 146 -21.53 8.10 -1.61
C ARG A 146 -21.48 6.62 -1.99
N ASP A 147 -22.62 6.07 -2.41
CA ASP A 147 -22.74 4.65 -2.71
C ASP A 147 -22.32 4.31 -4.15
N SER A 148 -22.05 5.33 -4.98
CA SER A 148 -21.60 5.16 -6.36
C SER A 148 -20.23 4.48 -6.42
N LEU A 149 -20.04 3.66 -7.45
CA LEU A 149 -18.76 3.01 -7.72
C LEU A 149 -17.65 4.04 -7.91
N ALA A 150 -17.95 5.17 -8.55
CA ALA A 150 -16.98 6.23 -8.81
C ALA A 150 -16.43 6.87 -7.52
N HIS A 151 -17.29 7.14 -6.54
CA HIS A 151 -16.85 7.65 -5.24
C HIS A 151 -16.01 6.62 -4.48
N LYS A 152 -16.46 5.36 -4.43
CA LYS A 152 -15.71 4.28 -3.76
C LYS A 152 -14.31 4.11 -4.35
N ARG A 153 -14.19 4.14 -5.68
CA ARG A 153 -12.88 4.14 -6.36
C ARG A 153 -12.03 5.36 -6.02
N ALA A 154 -12.63 6.55 -5.95
CA ALA A 154 -11.89 7.75 -5.57
C ALA A 154 -11.36 7.68 -4.13
N VAL A 155 -12.12 7.08 -3.20
CA VAL A 155 -11.68 6.79 -1.83
C VAL A 155 -10.51 5.79 -1.84
N GLU A 156 -10.63 4.66 -2.55
CA GLU A 156 -9.55 3.67 -2.69
C GLU A 156 -8.25 4.31 -3.19
N ILE A 157 -8.32 5.17 -4.21
CA ILE A 157 -7.13 5.83 -4.77
C ILE A 157 -6.55 6.83 -3.78
N SER A 158 -7.39 7.58 -3.06
CA SER A 158 -6.92 8.51 -2.03
C SER A 158 -6.19 7.77 -0.90
N GLU A 159 -6.71 6.62 -0.46
CA GLU A 159 -6.02 5.77 0.52
C GLU A 159 -4.71 5.15 -0.01
N MET A 160 -4.67 4.75 -1.28
CA MET A 160 -3.45 4.24 -1.90
C MET A 160 -2.37 5.32 -2.00
N LYS A 161 -2.74 6.56 -2.32
CA LYS A 161 -1.82 7.70 -2.37
C LYS A 161 -1.09 7.91 -1.04
N GLU A 162 -1.80 7.78 0.09
CA GLU A 162 -1.21 7.92 1.42
C GLU A 162 -0.26 6.75 1.78
N LYS A 163 -0.50 5.56 1.22
CA LYS A 163 0.36 4.39 1.43
C LYS A 163 1.58 4.38 0.50
N ASP A 164 1.42 4.88 -0.72
CA ASP A 164 2.45 4.95 -1.76
C ASP A 164 3.22 6.28 -1.74
N VAL A 165 3.43 6.85 -0.55
CA VAL A 165 4.29 8.01 -0.39
C VAL A 165 5.72 7.56 -0.74
N LEU A 166 6.20 7.95 -1.92
CA LEU A 166 7.53 7.64 -2.47
C LEU A 166 8.65 7.57 -1.41
N PRO A 167 8.77 8.52 -0.44
CA PRO A 167 9.69 8.40 0.69
C PRO A 167 9.69 7.04 1.41
N ASN A 168 8.51 6.48 1.73
CA ASN A 168 8.41 5.19 2.43
C ASN A 168 8.95 4.05 1.55
N LYS A 169 8.66 4.08 0.25
CA LYS A 169 9.17 3.07 -0.68
C LYS A 169 10.68 3.19 -0.88
N VAL A 170 11.22 4.40 -0.93
CA VAL A 170 12.67 4.64 -1.00
C VAL A 170 13.38 4.06 0.23
N LEU A 171 12.83 4.28 1.43
CA LEU A 171 13.37 3.71 2.66
C LEU A 171 13.34 2.17 2.63
N GLU A 172 12.23 1.57 2.19
CA GLU A 172 12.10 0.12 2.08
C GLU A 172 13.10 -0.47 1.07
N VAL A 173 13.22 0.12 -0.11
CA VAL A 173 14.18 -0.31 -1.15
C VAL A 173 15.61 -0.17 -0.65
N ASN A 174 15.94 0.91 0.04
CA ASN A 174 17.26 1.11 0.61
C ASN A 174 17.57 0.07 1.71
N ALA A 175 16.61 -0.22 2.59
CA ALA A 175 16.76 -1.26 3.61
C ALA A 175 17.00 -2.65 2.98
N ASN A 176 16.27 -2.98 1.92
CA ASN A 176 16.46 -4.22 1.17
C ASN A 176 17.85 -4.29 0.51
N LEU A 177 18.29 -3.21 -0.15
CA LEU A 177 19.61 -3.13 -0.77
C LEU A 177 20.74 -3.30 0.27
N MET A 178 20.59 -2.70 1.45
CA MET A 178 21.54 -2.85 2.55
C MET A 178 21.61 -4.30 3.05
N GLN A 179 20.47 -4.97 3.17
CA GLN A 179 20.41 -6.37 3.63
C GLN A 179 20.99 -7.34 2.59
N GLU A 180 20.71 -7.12 1.31
CA GLU A 180 21.30 -7.88 0.21
C GLU A 180 22.82 -7.72 0.17
N THR A 181 23.29 -6.47 0.28
CA THR A 181 24.73 -6.16 0.34
C THR A 181 25.39 -6.81 1.55
N ALA A 182 24.78 -6.74 2.74
CA ALA A 182 25.29 -7.40 3.93
C ALA A 182 25.41 -8.92 3.75
N THR A 183 24.46 -9.54 3.05
CA THR A 183 24.47 -10.99 2.76
C THR A 183 25.63 -11.36 1.85
N SER A 184 25.86 -10.58 0.80
CA SER A 184 27.03 -10.76 -0.09
C SER A 184 28.34 -10.57 0.69
N PHE A 185 28.43 -9.56 1.55
CA PHE A 185 29.63 -9.30 2.36
C PHE A 185 29.94 -10.42 3.35
N ARG A 186 28.94 -10.90 4.09
CA ARG A 186 29.10 -12.03 5.04
C ARG A 186 29.58 -13.28 4.33
N SER A 187 29.09 -13.52 3.12
CA SER A 187 29.41 -14.72 2.36
C SER A 187 30.78 -14.65 1.72
N ALA A 188 31.17 -13.49 1.18
CA ALA A 188 32.54 -13.24 0.73
C ALA A 188 33.54 -13.33 1.89
N TYR A 189 33.17 -12.80 3.06
CA TYR A 189 33.98 -12.95 4.27
C TYR A 189 34.14 -14.43 4.68
N MET A 190 33.07 -15.22 4.64
CA MET A 190 33.12 -16.65 4.92
C MET A 190 34.04 -17.37 3.92
N VAL A 191 33.94 -17.06 2.62
CA VAL A 191 34.85 -17.59 1.59
C VAL A 191 36.31 -17.29 1.92
N ALA A 192 36.62 -16.06 2.34
CA ALA A 192 37.98 -15.69 2.75
C ALA A 192 38.44 -16.41 4.02
N LYS A 193 37.57 -16.46 5.03
CA LYS A 193 37.86 -17.06 6.34
C LYS A 193 38.16 -18.55 6.23
N GLU A 194 37.40 -19.27 5.42
CA GLU A 194 37.59 -20.70 5.14
C GLU A 194 38.66 -20.97 4.07
N LYS A 195 39.41 -19.94 3.64
CA LYS A 195 40.48 -20.02 2.64
C LYS A 195 40.01 -20.65 1.32
N MET A 196 38.76 -20.41 0.94
CA MET A 196 38.19 -20.89 -0.30
C MET A 196 38.56 -20.00 -1.48
N ALA A 197 38.63 -20.59 -2.68
CA ALA A 197 38.83 -19.83 -3.91
C ALA A 197 37.63 -18.91 -4.20
N TYR A 198 37.88 -17.68 -4.65
CA TYR A 198 36.83 -16.68 -4.89
C TYR A 198 35.74 -17.11 -5.88
N ARG A 199 36.09 -17.95 -6.86
CA ARG A 199 35.14 -18.60 -7.79
C ARG A 199 34.05 -19.44 -7.11
N LYS A 200 34.19 -19.76 -5.82
CA LYS A 200 33.18 -20.47 -5.04
C LYS A 200 32.04 -19.57 -4.54
N LEU A 201 32.23 -18.25 -4.51
CA LEU A 201 31.20 -17.31 -4.04
C LEU A 201 29.86 -17.49 -4.79
N PRO A 202 29.79 -17.54 -6.14
CA PRO A 202 28.53 -17.77 -6.84
C PRO A 202 27.79 -19.04 -6.39
N ALA A 203 28.52 -20.13 -6.16
CA ALA A 203 27.93 -21.40 -5.71
C ALA A 203 27.37 -21.28 -4.28
N VAL A 204 28.09 -20.60 -3.38
CA VAL A 204 27.63 -20.32 -2.01
C VAL A 204 26.36 -19.46 -2.04
N MET A 205 26.32 -18.43 -2.89
CA MET A 205 25.17 -17.55 -3.06
C MET A 205 23.94 -18.30 -3.59
N SER A 206 24.13 -19.18 -4.57
CA SER A 206 23.06 -20.04 -5.09
C SER A 206 22.51 -20.97 -4.01
N LEU A 207 23.38 -21.57 -3.19
CA LEU A 207 22.97 -22.42 -2.07
C LEU A 207 22.18 -21.64 -1.02
N GLN A 208 22.64 -20.44 -0.64
CA GLN A 208 21.92 -19.59 0.29
C GLN A 208 20.53 -19.21 -0.22
N LYS A 209 20.43 -18.88 -1.51
CA LYS A 209 19.14 -18.61 -2.16
C LYS A 209 18.21 -19.82 -2.11
N LEU A 210 18.74 -21.02 -2.36
CA LEU A 210 17.97 -22.27 -2.25
C LEU A 210 17.47 -22.50 -0.82
N ASN A 211 18.25 -22.10 0.18
CA ASN A 211 17.89 -22.17 1.59
C ASN A 211 16.94 -21.04 2.06
N GLY A 212 16.43 -20.21 1.14
CA GLY A 212 15.47 -19.15 1.42
C GLY A 212 16.07 -17.81 1.85
N ALA A 213 17.40 -17.63 1.79
CA ALA A 213 18.01 -16.33 2.04
C ALA A 213 17.72 -15.35 0.88
N ASN A 214 17.50 -14.07 1.20
CA ASN A 214 17.43 -13.03 0.18
C ASN A 214 18.84 -12.67 -0.31
N VAL A 215 19.25 -13.34 -1.38
CA VAL A 215 20.54 -13.10 -2.04
C VAL A 215 20.28 -12.23 -3.27
N GLY A 216 20.18 -10.92 -3.04
CA GLY A 216 19.97 -9.87 -4.06
C GLY A 216 20.93 -9.93 -5.22
N ASN A 217 20.73 -9.20 -6.32
CA ASN A 217 21.45 -9.47 -7.59
C ASN A 217 22.90 -8.96 -7.68
N VAL A 218 23.39 -8.22 -6.69
CA VAL A 218 24.69 -7.54 -6.77
C VAL A 218 25.79 -8.35 -6.06
N HIS A 219 27.04 -8.16 -6.48
CA HIS A 219 28.25 -8.67 -5.84
C HIS A 219 28.39 -10.21 -5.73
N LYS A 220 27.93 -10.94 -6.75
CA LYS A 220 28.01 -12.42 -6.76
C LYS A 220 29.22 -12.99 -7.48
N SER A 221 29.96 -12.18 -8.24
CA SER A 221 31.10 -12.65 -9.04
C SER A 221 32.34 -12.91 -8.19
N ASP A 222 33.28 -13.65 -8.77
CA ASP A 222 34.62 -13.85 -8.21
C ASP A 222 35.40 -12.54 -8.05
N HIS A 223 35.29 -11.64 -9.04
CA HIS A 223 35.88 -10.31 -8.97
C HIS A 223 35.26 -9.49 -7.82
N ALA A 224 33.93 -9.47 -7.71
CA ALA A 224 33.26 -8.79 -6.61
C ALA A 224 33.64 -9.37 -5.23
N CYS A 225 33.84 -10.68 -5.13
CA CYS A 225 34.34 -11.33 -3.94
C CYS A 225 35.71 -10.74 -3.53
N ALA A 226 36.64 -10.65 -4.47
CA ALA A 226 37.97 -10.09 -4.23
C ALA A 226 37.90 -8.61 -3.80
N GLU A 227 37.05 -7.81 -4.45
CA GLU A 227 36.83 -6.40 -4.10
C GLU A 227 36.30 -6.24 -2.66
N ILE A 228 35.27 -7.02 -2.31
CA ILE A 228 34.68 -7.01 -0.97
C ILE A 228 35.72 -7.40 0.09
N ILE A 229 36.45 -8.50 -0.13
CA ILE A 229 37.44 -8.98 0.83
C ILE A 229 38.54 -7.94 1.03
N ARG A 230 38.99 -7.28 -0.04
CA ARG A 230 39.98 -6.20 0.05
C ARG A 230 39.45 -5.03 0.88
N HIS A 231 38.21 -4.62 0.66
CA HIS A 231 37.57 -3.57 1.43
C HIS A 231 37.47 -3.95 2.92
N ILE A 232 36.96 -5.14 3.23
CA ILE A 232 36.89 -5.66 4.61
C ILE A 232 38.27 -5.66 5.26
N ALA A 233 39.30 -6.16 4.56
CA ALA A 233 40.65 -6.19 5.08
C ALA A 233 41.22 -4.78 5.34
N SER A 234 40.90 -3.81 4.48
CA SER A 234 41.28 -2.41 4.67
C SER A 234 40.62 -1.81 5.92
N GLU A 235 39.31 -1.99 6.06
CA GLU A 235 38.54 -1.52 7.21
C GLU A 235 39.01 -2.15 8.53
N MET A 236 39.29 -3.46 8.53
CA MET A 236 39.80 -4.16 9.70
C MET A 236 41.19 -3.65 10.11
N ARG A 237 42.10 -3.44 9.15
CA ARG A 237 43.42 -2.86 9.43
C ARG A 237 43.31 -1.44 9.97
N ALA A 238 42.46 -0.61 9.37
CA ALA A 238 42.24 0.77 9.83
C ALA A 238 41.76 0.79 11.29
N LYS A 239 40.78 -0.04 11.64
CA LYS A 239 40.27 -0.16 13.02
C LYS A 239 41.34 -0.63 14.01
N LEU A 240 42.17 -1.60 13.62
CA LEU A 240 43.28 -2.07 14.46
C LEU A 240 44.31 -0.96 14.71
N VAL A 241 44.70 -0.23 13.66
CA VAL A 241 45.66 0.89 13.78
C VAL A 241 45.11 2.00 14.67
N SER A 242 43.85 2.38 14.51
CA SER A 242 43.22 3.38 15.39
C SER A 242 43.24 2.93 16.85
N LYS A 243 42.87 1.68 17.13
CA LYS A 243 42.88 1.13 18.49
C LYS A 243 44.29 1.09 19.11
N VAL A 244 45.31 0.78 18.32
CA VAL A 244 46.71 0.80 18.79
C VAL A 244 47.16 2.23 19.14
N LYS A 245 46.75 3.23 18.35
CA LYS A 245 47.06 4.65 18.64
C LYS A 245 46.36 5.14 19.91
N GLU A 246 45.11 4.75 20.13
CA GLU A 246 44.34 5.10 21.34
C GLU A 246 44.93 4.48 22.61
N LEU A 247 45.46 3.25 22.54
CA LEU A 247 46.06 2.57 23.70
C LEU A 247 47.49 3.05 24.01
N GLY A 248 48.17 3.65 23.04
CA GLY A 248 49.54 4.18 23.19
C GLY A 248 49.61 5.67 23.48
N SER A 249 48.47 6.37 23.58
CA SER A 249 48.35 7.77 24.02
C SER A 249 47.90 7.83 25.48
#